data_AF-A0A939D2H6-F1
#
_entry.id   AF-A0A939D2H6-F1
#
_cell.length_a   1.000
_cell.length_b   1.000
_cell.length_c   1.000
_cell.angle_alpha   90.00
_cell.angle_beta   90.00
_cell.angle_gamma   90.00
#
_symmetry.space_group_name_H-M   'P 1'
#
loop_
_entity.id
_entity.type
_entity.pdbx_description
1 polymer ?
#
loop_
_entity_poly.entity_id
_entity_poly.type
_entity_poly.pdbx_seq_one_letter_code
_entity_poly.pdbx_strand_id
1 'polypeptide(L)' 'MTDLQAGQMTWRLPGSSESALYLRHNTSEPWRSYKEFPQYVLPDPPGFSEGYATFLALLKKNWQPL' A
#
# COMPACT_ATOMS: atom_id res chain seq x y z
N MET A 1 18.15 -8.46 -16.28
CA MET A 1 16.76 -8.61 -15.85
C MET A 1 16.46 -7.44 -14.94
N THR A 2 15.88 -6.37 -15.48
CA THR A 2 15.36 -5.29 -14.63
C THR A 2 14.13 -5.86 -13.97
N ASP A 3 14.26 -6.29 -12.70
CA ASP A 3 13.12 -6.41 -11.81
C ASP A 3 12.38 -5.07 -11.92
N LEU A 4 11.24 -5.05 -12.62
CA LEU A 4 10.31 -3.92 -12.58
C LEU A 4 9.78 -3.94 -11.16
N GLN A 5 10.57 -3.39 -10.24
CA GLN A 5 10.21 -3.30 -8.84
C GLN A 5 8.85 -2.62 -8.80
N ALA A 6 7.83 -3.36 -8.37
CA ALA A 6 6.52 -2.78 -8.17
C ALA A 6 6.61 -1.72 -7.06
N GLY A 7 5.50 -1.06 -6.73
CA GLY A 7 5.51 -0.06 -5.67
C GLY A 7 5.80 -0.62 -4.28
N GLN A 8 5.97 0.27 -3.32
CA GLN A 8 6.13 -0.04 -1.90
C GLN A 8 4.85 0.28 -1.14
N MET A 9 4.65 -0.43 -0.05
CA MET A 9 3.47 -0.34 0.81
C MET A 9 3.91 -0.29 2.27
N THR A 10 3.22 0.49 3.09
CA THR A 10 3.43 0.48 4.53
C THR A 10 2.12 0.75 5.26
N TRP A 11 2.01 0.20 6.47
CA TRP A 11 0.84 0.37 7.33
C TRP A 11 0.96 1.54 8.29
N ARG A 12 2.15 2.13 8.42
CA ARG A 12 2.43 3.20 9.35
C ARG A 12 3.54 4.10 8.82
N LEU A 13 3.27 5.40 8.78
CA LEU A 13 4.31 6.38 8.47
C LEU A 13 5.24 6.57 9.67
N PRO A 14 6.55 6.81 9.46
CA PRO A 14 7.45 7.18 10.54
C PRO A 14 6.91 8.38 11.33
N GLY A 15 6.69 8.20 12.64
CA GLY A 15 6.15 9.24 13.52
C GLY A 15 4.62 9.36 13.53
N SER A 16 3.87 8.54 12.79
CA SER A 16 2.41 8.51 12.84
C SER A 16 1.89 7.42 13.79
N SER A 17 0.81 7.74 14.51
CA SER A 17 0.03 6.79 15.32
C SER A 17 -1.07 6.10 14.52
N GLU A 18 -1.37 6.58 13.31
CA GLU A 18 -2.41 6.04 12.45
C GLU A 18 -1.94 4.78 11.73
N SER A 19 -2.78 3.75 11.76
CA SER A 19 -2.53 2.47 11.08
C SER A 19 -3.45 2.37 9.88
N ALA A 20 -2.97 2.78 8.71
CA ALA A 20 -3.69 2.73 7.43
C ALA A 20 -2.72 2.36 6.31
N LEU A 21 -3.23 1.88 5.18
CA LEU A 21 -2.36 1.54 4.06
C LEU A 21 -1.88 2.79 3.31
N TYR A 22 -0.57 2.93 3.19
CA TYR A 22 0.10 3.95 2.38
C TYR A 22 0.91 3.30 1.27
N LEU A 23 0.93 3.95 0.11
CA LEU A 23 1.55 3.47 -1.11
C LEU A 23 2.53 4.52 -1.66
N ARG A 24 3.57 4.05 -2.34
CA ARG A 24 4.44 4.85 -3.23
C ARG A 24 4.98 3.99 -4.35
N HIS A 25 5.23 4.53 -5.55
CA HIS A 25 5.70 3.73 -6.68
C HIS A 25 7.22 3.59 -6.69
N ASN A 26 7.94 4.56 -6.13
CA ASN A 26 9.39 4.51 -5.97
C ASN A 26 9.81 5.06 -4.60
N THR A 27 11.08 4.85 -4.22
CA THR A 27 11.61 5.26 -2.91
C THR A 27 11.73 6.77 -2.73
N SER A 28 11.75 7.53 -3.83
CA SER A 28 11.85 8.99 -3.85
C SER A 28 10.50 9.68 -3.67
N GLU A 29 9.40 8.99 -3.96
CA GLU A 29 8.05 9.49 -3.77
C GLU A 29 7.64 9.52 -2.29
N PRO A 30 6.87 10.55 -1.88
CA PRO A 30 6.26 10.55 -0.57
C PRO A 30 5.25 9.42 -0.46
N TRP A 31 5.04 8.92 0.75
CA TRP A 31 3.94 8.04 1.04
C TRP A 31 2.61 8.76 0.86
N ARG A 32 1.67 8.13 0.16
CA ARG A 32 0.33 8.65 -0.07
C ARG A 32 -0.71 7.62 0.35
N SER A 33 -1.90 8.07 0.73
CA SER A 33 -2.96 7.14 1.14
C SER A 33 -3.32 6.23 -0.04
N TYR A 34 -3.55 4.94 0.21
CA TYR A 34 -3.97 4.02 -0.86
C TYR A 34 -5.26 4.47 -1.58
N LYS A 35 -6.12 5.25 -0.89
CA LYS A 35 -7.37 5.80 -1.44
C LYS A 35 -7.13 6.83 -2.56
N GLU A 36 -5.94 7.43 -2.62
CA GLU A 36 -5.56 8.34 -3.70
C GLU A 36 -5.25 7.59 -5.01
N PHE A 37 -5.21 6.26 -4.97
CA PHE A 37 -4.96 5.39 -6.12
C PHE A 37 -6.17 4.48 -6.36
N PRO A 38 -7.30 5.00 -6.87
CA PRO A 38 -8.54 4.23 -7.02
C PRO A 38 -8.38 2.98 -7.91
N GLN A 39 -7.38 2.95 -8.80
CA GLN A 39 -7.04 1.79 -9.62
C GLN A 39 -6.56 0.56 -8.82
N TYR A 40 -6.16 0.74 -7.56
CA TYR A 40 -5.72 -0.34 -6.68
C TYR A 40 -6.74 -0.70 -5.60
N VAL A 41 -7.66 0.21 -5.31
CA VAL A 41 -8.58 0.09 -4.18
C VAL A 41 -9.51 -1.10 -4.37
N LEU A 42 -9.54 -1.97 -3.37
CA LEU A 42 -10.52 -3.04 -3.21
C LEU A 42 -11.29 -2.84 -1.89
N PRO A 43 -12.59 -3.20 -1.86
CA PRO A 43 -13.40 -3.11 -0.65
C PRO A 43 -12.91 -4.10 0.40
N ASP A 44 -12.79 -3.64 1.64
CA ASP A 44 -12.35 -4.48 2.75
C ASP A 44 -13.51 -5.35 3.28
N PRO A 45 -13.24 -6.60 3.70
CA PRO A 45 -14.24 -7.39 4.40
C PRO A 45 -14.60 -6.76 5.76
N PRO A 46 -15.83 -6.96 6.26
CA PRO A 46 -16.22 -6.47 7.58
C PRO A 46 -15.27 -6.96 8.69
N GLY A 47 -14.84 -6.05 9.56
CA GLY A 47 -13.97 -6.35 10.71
C GLY A 47 -12.46 -6.34 10.43
N PHE A 48 -12.03 -6.02 9.21
CA PHE A 48 -10.61 -5.86 8.86
C PHE A 48 -10.18 -4.39 8.88
N SER A 49 -8.86 -4.18 9.01
CA SER A 49 -8.26 -2.86 8.91
C SER A 49 -8.45 -2.26 7.52
N GLU A 50 -8.57 -0.94 7.49
CA GLU A 50 -8.76 -0.19 6.25
C GLU A 50 -7.56 -0.35 5.29
N GLY A 51 -7.83 -0.83 4.08
CA GLY A 51 -6.84 -1.12 3.04
C GLY A 51 -6.37 -2.58 3.01
N TYR A 52 -6.89 -3.47 3.88
CA TYR A 52 -6.47 -4.86 3.96
C TYR A 52 -6.59 -5.64 2.64
N ALA A 53 -7.75 -5.56 1.98
CA ALA A 53 -7.96 -6.23 0.69
C ALA A 53 -7.01 -5.68 -0.39
N THR A 54 -6.80 -4.35 -0.39
CA THR A 54 -5.88 -3.68 -1.32
C THR A 54 -4.44 -4.15 -1.09
N PHE A 55 -3.99 -4.20 0.17
CA PHE A 55 -2.68 -4.70 0.55
C PHE A 55 -2.43 -6.12 0.03
N LEU A 56 -3.37 -7.05 0.25
CA LEU A 56 -3.22 -8.43 -0.23
C LEU A 56 -3.14 -8.52 -1.76
N ALA A 57 -3.93 -7.73 -2.47
CA ALA A 57 -3.92 -7.73 -3.94
C ALA A 57 -2.61 -7.16 -4.51
N LEU A 58 -2.07 -6.11 -3.88
CA LEU A 58 -0.80 -5.51 -4.27
C LEU A 58 0.39 -6.40 -3.89
N LEU A 59 0.34 -7.09 -2.75
CA LEU A 59 1.35 -8.06 -2.34
C LEU A 59 1.48 -9.20 -3.36
N LYS A 60 0.35 -9.69 -3.90
CA LYS A 60 0.33 -10.66 -5.01
C LYS A 60 0.91 -10.13 -6.33
N LYS A 61 1.00 -8.80 -6.47
CA LYS A 61 1.64 -8.11 -7.61
C LYS A 61 3.08 -7.68 -7.30
N ASN A 62 3.72 -8.33 -6.32
CA ASN A 62 5.11 -8.08 -5.90
C ASN A 62 5.38 -6.67 -5.35
N TRP A 63 4.35 -5.96 -4.86
CA TRP A 63 4.57 -4.75 -4.08
C TRP A 63 5.30 -5.07 -2.78
N GLN A 64 6.21 -4.19 -2.39
CA GLN A 64 7.12 -4.44 -1.26
C GLN A 64 6.59 -3.82 0.04
N PRO A 65 6.25 -4.63 1.06
CA PRO A 65 5.94 -4.13 2.39
C PRO A 65 7.20 -3.62 3.12
N LEU A 66 7.08 -2.46 3.75
CA LEU A 66 8.07 -1.84 4.64
C LEU A 66 7.57 -1.81 6.08
#